data_AF-A0A7J9HAD2-F1
#
_entry.id   AF-A0A7J9HAD2-F1
#
_cell.length_a   1.000
_cell.length_b   1.000
_cell.length_c   1.000
_cell.angle_alpha   90.00
_cell.angle_beta   90.00
_cell.angle_gamma   90.00
#
_symmetry.space_group_name_H-M   'P 1'
#
loop_
_entity.id
_entity.type
_entity.pdbx_description
1 polymer ?
#
loop_
_entity_poly.entity_id
_entity_poly.type
_entity_poly.pdbx_seq_one_letter_code
_entity_poly.pdbx_strand_id
1 'polypeptide(L)'
;MGDYQFLMLKDAITCINQKVNLFAVILDFTLPQRTKGTDYFCKLKVIDESHSEFWVPVHVFAQEIDGLPLVASVGDIIQLSRVTMTVHEGDVYAIFNNKFSSFALYDGKDGDNFHPYKVSLRFHAREHDEKIIASMRKWLASSEVIDGMFFIG
;
A
#
# COMPACT_ATOMS: atom_id res chain seq x y z
N MET A 1 -7.23 6.68 23.43
CA MET A 1 -6.21 6.10 22.51
C MET A 1 -6.98 5.13 21.65
N GLY A 2 -7.40 5.54 20.45
CA GLY A 2 -8.29 4.74 19.62
C GLY A 2 -7.51 3.60 18.96
N ASP A 3 -8.04 2.40 19.06
CA ASP A 3 -7.46 1.17 18.54
C ASP A 3 -7.07 1.33 17.07
N TYR A 4 -5.77 1.32 16.82
CA TYR A 4 -5.23 1.39 15.48
C TYR A 4 -5.20 -0.01 14.88
N GLN A 5 -6.34 -0.42 14.34
CA GLN A 5 -6.48 -1.70 13.67
C GLN A 5 -6.13 -1.56 12.19
N PHE A 6 -5.31 -2.49 11.70
CA PHE A 6 -5.13 -2.70 10.26
C PHE A 6 -6.22 -3.65 9.77
N LEU A 7 -6.80 -3.32 8.61
CA LEU A 7 -7.79 -4.16 7.97
C LEU A 7 -7.16 -4.97 6.85
N MET A 8 -7.62 -6.22 6.70
CA MET A 8 -7.42 -6.96 5.47
C MET A 8 -8.16 -6.27 4.33
N LEU A 9 -7.70 -6.43 3.09
CA LEU A 9 -8.29 -5.78 1.93
C LEU A 9 -9.76 -6.18 1.72
N LYS A 10 -10.10 -7.47 1.92
CA LYS A 10 -11.49 -7.95 1.88
C LYS A 10 -12.45 -7.20 2.82
N ASP A 11 -11.95 -6.73 3.96
CA ASP A 11 -12.76 -5.97 4.93
C ASP A 11 -12.72 -4.48 4.58
N ALA A 12 -11.57 -3.97 4.16
CA ALA A 12 -11.38 -2.58 3.77
C ALA A 12 -12.29 -2.15 2.62
N ILE A 13 -12.53 -3.01 1.62
CA ILE A 13 -13.42 -2.70 0.49
C ILE A 13 -14.88 -2.46 0.90
N THR A 14 -15.29 -2.93 2.09
CA THR A 14 -16.62 -2.68 2.64
C THR A 14 -16.72 -1.33 3.36
N CYS A 15 -15.58 -0.69 3.67
CA CYS A 15 -15.49 0.51 4.50
C CYS A 15 -15.61 1.82 3.69
N ILE A 16 -16.53 1.88 2.73
CA ILE A 16 -16.67 3.03 1.82
C ILE A 16 -16.90 4.34 2.60
N ASN A 17 -16.23 5.41 2.16
CA ASN A 17 -16.16 6.74 2.78
C ASN A 17 -15.51 6.78 4.18
N GLN A 18 -14.90 5.67 4.62
CA GLN A 18 -14.18 5.60 5.89
C GLN A 18 -12.67 5.66 5.66
N LYS A 19 -11.94 6.07 6.70
CA LYS A 19 -10.48 6.04 6.70
C LYS A 19 -10.01 4.75 7.35
N VAL A 20 -9.17 4.00 6.65
CA VAL A 20 -8.66 2.70 7.09
C VAL A 20 -7.13 2.69 7.08
N ASN A 21 -6.55 1.72 7.78
CA ASN A 21 -5.11 1.46 7.76
C ASN A 21 -4.89 0.10 7.12
N LEU A 22 -3.93 0.02 6.20
CA LEU A 22 -3.65 -1.17 5.41
C LEU A 22 -2.18 -1.52 5.50
N PHE A 23 -1.92 -2.82 5.44
CA PHE A 23 -0.62 -3.40 5.10
C PHE A 23 -0.87 -4.26 3.86
N ALA A 24 -0.12 -4.02 2.79
CA ALA A 24 -0.36 -4.68 1.51
C ALA A 24 0.94 -4.83 0.72
N VAL A 25 0.98 -5.81 -0.17
CA VAL A 25 2.07 -6.03 -1.12
C VAL A 25 1.74 -5.34 -2.43
N ILE A 26 2.73 -4.69 -3.02
CA ILE A 26 2.59 -4.00 -4.29
C ILE A 26 2.73 -5.01 -5.42
N LEU A 27 1.66 -5.15 -6.20
CA LEU A 27 1.59 -6.03 -7.36
C LEU A 27 1.99 -5.31 -8.67
N ASP A 28 1.67 -4.02 -8.75
CA ASP A 28 1.96 -3.16 -9.89
C ASP A 28 1.97 -1.69 -9.43
N PHE A 29 2.71 -0.83 -10.14
CA PHE A 29 2.77 0.59 -9.86
C PHE A 29 3.14 1.43 -11.08
N THR A 30 2.66 2.67 -11.11
CA THR A 30 3.13 3.67 -12.06
C THR A 30 4.25 4.51 -11.44
N LEU A 31 5.20 4.96 -12.25
CA LEU A 31 6.14 6.00 -11.82
C LEU A 31 5.39 7.28 -11.41
N PRO A 32 5.93 8.06 -10.46
CA PRO A 32 5.43 9.39 -10.15
C PRO A 32 5.28 10.27 -11.40
N GLN A 33 4.08 10.82 -11.60
CA GLN A 33 3.74 11.67 -12.75
C GLN A 33 3.13 12.98 -12.28
N ARG A 34 3.35 14.04 -13.06
CA ARG A 34 2.65 15.32 -12.81
C ARG A 34 1.21 15.21 -13.30
N THR A 35 0.25 15.63 -12.49
CA THR A 35 -1.14 15.78 -12.92
C THR A 35 -1.30 16.93 -13.91
N LYS A 36 -2.49 17.09 -14.52
CA LYS A 36 -2.81 18.31 -15.29
C LYS A 36 -2.88 19.58 -14.43
N GLY A 37 -3.00 19.44 -13.10
CA GLY A 37 -3.01 20.54 -12.15
C GLY A 37 -1.63 20.83 -11.57
N THR A 38 -1.60 21.15 -10.27
CA THR A 38 -0.36 21.44 -9.53
C THR A 38 0.26 20.22 -8.88
N ASP A 39 -0.51 19.15 -8.72
CA ASP A 39 -0.10 18.00 -7.92
C ASP A 39 0.62 16.94 -8.76
N TYR A 40 1.32 16.04 -8.08
CA TYR A 40 1.85 14.80 -8.60
C TYR A 40 0.98 13.63 -8.16
N PHE A 41 1.00 12.54 -8.92
CA PHE A 41 0.32 11.31 -8.57
C PHE A 41 1.10 10.06 -8.97
N CYS A 42 0.82 8.96 -8.28
CA CYS A 42 1.12 7.62 -8.73
C CYS A 42 -0.04 6.69 -8.39
N LYS A 43 -0.13 5.57 -9.11
CA LYS A 43 -1.09 4.50 -8.85
C LYS A 43 -0.34 3.27 -8.41
N LEU A 44 -0.89 2.57 -7.42
CA LEU A 44 -0.43 1.26 -6.98
C LEU A 44 -1.58 0.28 -7.14
N LYS A 45 -1.27 -0.98 -7.44
CA LYS A 45 -2.18 -2.11 -7.30
C LYS A 45 -1.66 -2.94 -6.14
N VAL A 46 -2.46 -3.12 -5.10
CA VAL A 46 -2.03 -3.81 -3.89
C VAL A 46 -2.88 -5.01 -3.56
N ILE A 47 -2.26 -5.97 -2.88
CA ILE A 47 -2.86 -7.24 -2.46
C ILE A 47 -2.42 -7.57 -1.02
N ASP A 48 -3.10 -8.49 -0.36
CA ASP A 48 -2.68 -9.04 0.93
C ASP A 48 -3.03 -10.54 0.97
N GLU A 49 -3.03 -11.16 2.14
CA GLU A 49 -3.38 -12.57 2.31
C GLU A 49 -4.79 -12.93 1.76
N SER A 50 -5.66 -11.95 1.48
CA SER A 50 -6.96 -12.13 0.81
C SER A 50 -6.91 -12.02 -0.73
N HIS A 51 -5.71 -12.02 -1.34
CA HIS A 51 -5.47 -11.81 -2.77
C HIS A 51 -6.33 -12.67 -3.72
N SER A 52 -6.66 -13.91 -3.33
CA SER A 52 -7.46 -14.82 -4.18
C SER A 52 -8.84 -14.25 -4.54
N GLU A 53 -9.30 -13.24 -3.79
CA GLU A 53 -10.60 -12.62 -3.99
C GLU A 53 -10.47 -11.19 -4.53
N PHE A 54 -9.46 -10.43 -4.10
CA PHE A 54 -9.40 -8.99 -4.37
C PHE A 54 -7.97 -8.47 -4.60
N TRP A 55 -7.90 -7.41 -5.41
CA TRP A 55 -6.81 -6.45 -5.40
C TRP A 55 -7.42 -5.06 -5.23
N VAL A 56 -6.69 -4.15 -4.62
CA VAL A 56 -7.17 -2.78 -4.39
C VAL A 56 -6.27 -1.79 -5.12
N PRO A 57 -6.81 -0.97 -6.03
CA PRO A 57 -6.09 0.17 -6.57
C PRO A 57 -5.94 1.26 -5.49
N VAL A 58 -4.73 1.78 -5.36
CA VAL A 58 -4.39 2.90 -4.48
C VAL A 58 -3.98 4.08 -5.34
N HIS A 59 -4.66 5.21 -5.17
CA HIS A 59 -4.26 6.47 -5.81
C HIS A 59 -3.61 7.38 -4.79
N VAL A 60 -2.38 7.78 -5.08
CA VAL A 60 -1.59 8.65 -4.22
C VAL A 60 -1.40 9.98 -4.89
N PHE A 61 -1.77 11.05 -4.19
CA PHE A 61 -1.59 12.43 -4.62
C PHE A 61 -0.72 13.19 -3.62
N ALA A 62 0.21 13.98 -4.13
CA ALA A 62 1.07 14.85 -3.32
C ALA A 62 1.40 16.13 -4.09
N GLN A 63 1.63 17.23 -3.37
CA GLN A 63 2.04 18.51 -3.98
C GLN A 63 3.48 18.46 -4.50
N GLU A 64 4.34 17.70 -3.82
CA GLU A 64 5.75 17.51 -4.16
C GLU A 64 6.00 16.04 -4.51
N ILE A 65 6.89 15.79 -5.48
CA ILE A 65 7.22 14.44 -5.94
C ILE A 65 7.76 13.56 -4.81
N ASP A 66 8.51 14.12 -3.86
CA ASP A 66 9.07 13.42 -2.70
C ASP A 66 8.00 12.91 -1.73
N GLY A 67 6.78 13.43 -1.84
CA GLY A 67 5.61 13.00 -1.10
C GLY A 67 4.90 11.78 -1.69
N LEU A 68 5.36 11.25 -2.83
CA LEU A 68 4.85 10.02 -3.44
C LEU A 68 5.70 8.80 -3.07
N PRO A 69 5.09 7.60 -3.03
CA PRO A 69 5.83 6.34 -3.01
C PRO A 69 6.79 6.24 -4.19
N LEU A 70 8.06 5.98 -3.89
CA LEU A 70 9.06 5.60 -4.88
C LEU A 70 9.36 4.11 -4.67
N VAL A 71 8.54 3.27 -5.30
CA VAL A 71 8.57 1.82 -5.13
C VAL A 71 9.83 1.28 -5.81
N ALA A 72 10.60 0.47 -5.10
CA ALA A 72 11.83 -0.10 -5.61
C ALA A 72 11.56 -1.34 -6.48
N SER A 73 10.61 -2.19 -6.09
CA SER A 73 10.28 -3.43 -6.80
C SER A 73 8.84 -3.88 -6.59
N VAL A 74 8.31 -4.64 -7.56
CA VAL A 74 7.09 -5.43 -7.35
C VAL A 74 7.37 -6.46 -6.26
N GLY A 75 6.42 -6.66 -5.36
CA GLY A 75 6.59 -7.49 -4.16
C GLY A 75 6.98 -6.71 -2.91
N ASP A 76 7.31 -5.42 -3.02
CA ASP A 76 7.51 -4.55 -1.87
C ASP A 76 6.25 -4.43 -1.02
N ILE A 77 6.44 -4.25 0.29
CA ILE A 77 5.34 -4.08 1.24
C ILE A 77 5.11 -2.58 1.46
N ILE A 78 3.84 -2.16 1.36
CA ILE A 78 3.41 -0.82 1.70
C ILE A 78 2.48 -0.83 2.92
N GLN A 79 2.82 0.00 3.89
CA GLN A 79 1.93 0.38 4.99
C GLN A 79 1.25 1.69 4.62
N LEU A 80 -0.08 1.72 4.68
CA LEU A 80 -0.90 2.89 4.42
C LEU A 80 -1.70 3.23 5.66
N SER A 81 -1.56 4.45 6.18
CA SER A 81 -2.33 4.95 7.31
C SER A 81 -3.40 5.91 6.83
N ARG A 82 -4.63 5.74 7.32
CA ARG A 82 -5.76 6.65 7.10
C ARG A 82 -6.01 6.97 5.62
N VAL A 83 -5.94 5.96 4.76
CA VAL A 83 -6.41 6.08 3.37
C VAL A 83 -7.93 6.01 3.35
N THR A 84 -8.56 6.77 2.45
CA THR A 84 -10.03 6.78 2.33
C THR A 84 -10.45 5.74 1.31
N MET A 85 -11.30 4.80 1.70
CA MET A 85 -11.92 3.87 0.74
C MET A 85 -13.07 4.59 0.02
N THR A 86 -13.09 4.55 -1.31
CA THR A 86 -14.09 5.23 -2.14
C THR A 86 -14.56 4.34 -3.27
N VAL A 87 -15.71 4.66 -3.85
CA VAL A 87 -16.19 4.06 -5.09
C VAL A 87 -16.15 5.10 -6.20
N HIS A 88 -15.64 4.72 -7.37
CA HIS A 88 -15.72 5.54 -8.59
C HIS A 88 -16.09 4.62 -9.75
N GLU A 89 -17.16 4.96 -10.49
CA GLU A 89 -17.64 4.18 -11.65
C GLU A 89 -17.87 2.67 -11.36
N GLY A 90 -18.18 2.32 -10.11
CA GLY A 90 -18.45 0.94 -9.68
C GLY A 90 -17.25 0.22 -9.08
N ASP A 91 -16.03 0.76 -9.24
CA ASP A 91 -14.81 0.18 -8.68
C ASP A 91 -14.44 0.81 -7.33
N VAL A 92 -13.91 -0.01 -6.42
CA VAL A 92 -13.45 0.42 -5.09
C VAL A 92 -11.97 0.78 -5.13
N TYR A 93 -11.60 1.94 -4.57
CA TYR A 93 -10.24 2.46 -4.52
C TYR A 93 -9.86 2.91 -3.11
N ALA A 94 -8.58 2.82 -2.78
CA ALA A 94 -8.00 3.55 -1.66
C ALA A 94 -7.40 4.88 -2.16
N ILE A 95 -7.80 5.99 -1.55
CA ILE A 95 -7.25 7.32 -1.85
C ILE A 95 -6.34 7.75 -0.71
N PHE A 96 -5.08 8.02 -1.06
CA PHE A 96 -4.12 8.62 -0.16
C PHE A 96 -4.16 10.15 -0.27
N ASN A 97 -4.31 10.82 0.87
CA ASN A 97 -4.33 12.27 0.96
C ASN A 97 -3.24 12.74 1.91
N ASN A 98 -2.23 13.43 1.37
CA ASN A 98 -1.06 13.86 2.14
C ASN A 98 -1.39 14.71 3.38
N LYS A 99 -2.56 15.35 3.48
CA LYS A 99 -2.99 16.15 4.64
C LYS A 99 -3.17 15.30 5.90
N PHE A 100 -3.52 14.02 5.76
CA PHE A 100 -3.85 13.16 6.91
C PHE A 100 -3.43 11.69 6.78
N SER A 101 -3.09 11.23 5.57
CA SER A 101 -2.56 9.90 5.32
C SER A 101 -1.04 9.89 5.43
N SER A 102 -0.48 8.72 5.74
CA SER A 102 0.96 8.47 5.75
C SER A 102 1.27 7.09 5.21
N PHE A 103 2.44 6.91 4.62
CA PHE A 103 2.91 5.62 4.14
C PHE A 103 4.34 5.31 4.58
N ALA A 104 4.67 4.03 4.55
CA ALA A 104 6.01 3.48 4.65
C ALA A 104 6.16 2.32 3.67
N LEU A 105 7.32 2.24 3.02
CA LEU A 105 7.69 1.19 2.07
C LEU A 105 8.81 0.34 2.66
N TYR A 106 8.67 -0.97 2.55
CA TYR A 106 9.58 -1.96 3.07
C TYR A 106 9.92 -2.97 1.98
N ASP A 107 11.11 -3.54 2.06
CA ASP A 107 11.50 -4.65 1.18
C ASP A 107 10.54 -5.84 1.36
N GLY A 108 10.24 -6.49 0.24
CA GLY A 108 9.35 -7.64 0.14
C GLY A 108 9.90 -8.92 0.76
N LYS A 109 9.66 -10.06 0.08
CA LYS A 109 10.01 -11.42 0.53
C LYS A 109 11.47 -11.57 1.01
N ASP A 110 12.40 -10.96 0.29
CA ASP A 110 13.85 -11.10 0.54
C ASP A 110 14.43 -10.00 1.46
N GLY A 111 13.57 -9.18 2.06
CA GLY A 111 13.99 -8.10 2.97
C GLY A 111 14.64 -8.62 4.25
N ASP A 112 15.82 -8.12 4.58
CA ASP A 112 16.65 -8.56 5.71
C ASP A 112 16.37 -7.82 7.03
N ASN A 113 15.70 -6.67 6.96
CA ASN A 113 15.38 -5.82 8.10
C ASN A 113 13.93 -5.31 8.05
N PHE A 114 13.45 -4.69 9.13
CA PHE A 114 12.08 -4.17 9.25
C PHE A 114 12.01 -2.63 9.15
N HIS A 115 13.08 -1.98 8.71
CA HIS A 115 13.10 -0.53 8.54
C HIS A 115 12.55 -0.17 7.16
N PRO A 116 11.70 0.87 7.08
CA PRO A 116 11.22 1.31 5.79
C PRO A 116 12.34 2.04 5.02
N TYR A 117 12.52 1.72 3.75
CA TYR A 117 13.48 2.42 2.89
C TYR A 117 12.95 3.79 2.44
N LYS A 118 11.61 3.97 2.47
CA LYS A 118 10.96 5.25 2.15
C LYS A 118 9.73 5.44 3.03
N VAL A 119 9.59 6.64 3.58
CA VAL A 119 8.43 7.05 4.38
C VAL A 119 7.90 8.39 3.93
N SER A 120 6.60 8.62 4.15
CA SER A 120 5.99 9.95 4.04
C SER A 120 6.27 10.80 5.29
N LEU A 121 6.13 12.12 5.15
CA LEU A 121 6.41 13.10 6.23
C LEU A 121 5.71 12.83 7.58
N ARG A 122 4.49 12.26 7.55
CA ARG A 122 3.65 12.04 8.76
C ARG A 122 3.76 10.62 9.31
N PHE A 123 4.69 9.83 8.79
CA PHE A 123 4.81 8.44 9.20
C PHE A 123 5.43 8.31 10.58
N HIS A 124 4.87 7.41 11.38
CA HIS A 124 5.41 7.00 12.66
C HIS A 124 5.37 5.48 12.74
N ALA A 125 6.55 4.88 12.90
CA ALA A 125 6.70 3.44 13.11
C ALA A 125 6.05 3.00 14.43
N ARG A 126 5.56 1.77 14.47
CA ARG A 126 4.82 1.24 15.63
C ARG A 126 5.35 -0.13 16.02
N GLU A 127 5.22 -0.45 17.31
CA GLU A 127 5.75 -1.67 17.90
C GLU A 127 5.26 -2.97 17.24
N HIS A 128 4.07 -2.97 16.64
CA HIS A 128 3.48 -4.17 16.04
C HIS A 128 3.70 -4.28 14.53
N ASP A 129 4.27 -3.25 13.89
CA ASP A 129 4.48 -3.22 12.44
C ASP A 129 5.42 -4.36 12.02
N GLU A 130 6.48 -4.63 12.78
CA GLU A 130 7.45 -5.71 12.49
C GLU A 130 6.79 -7.09 12.41
N LYS A 131 5.85 -7.39 13.32
CA LYS A 131 5.13 -8.68 13.33
C LYS A 131 4.25 -8.84 12.10
N ILE A 132 3.61 -7.77 11.66
CA ILE A 132 2.76 -7.78 10.46
C ILE A 132 3.65 -7.96 9.22
N ILE A 133 4.74 -7.21 9.12
CA ILE A 133 5.71 -7.34 8.01
C ILE A 133 6.27 -8.76 7.94
N ALA A 134 6.65 -9.35 9.08
CA ALA A 134 7.13 -10.72 9.13
C ALA A 134 6.07 -11.74 8.65
N SER A 135 4.80 -11.56 9.03
CA SER A 135 3.69 -12.39 8.54
C SER A 135 3.53 -12.27 7.02
N MET A 136 3.55 -11.05 6.49
CA MET A 136 3.41 -10.79 5.06
C MET A 136 4.56 -11.38 4.24
N ARG A 137 5.82 -11.26 4.71
CA ARG A 137 6.98 -11.88 4.06
C ARG A 137 6.87 -13.41 4.06
N LYS A 138 6.42 -13.99 5.17
CA LYS A 138 6.17 -15.43 5.26
C LYS A 138 5.09 -15.88 4.28
N TRP A 139 3.98 -15.16 4.22
CA TRP A 139 2.91 -15.42 3.26
C TRP A 139 3.43 -15.34 1.82
N LEU A 140 4.12 -14.26 1.45
CA LEU A 140 4.74 -14.10 0.13
C LEU A 140 5.67 -15.23 -0.22
N ALA A 141 6.52 -15.67 0.72
CA ALA A 141 7.44 -16.78 0.50
C ALA A 141 6.74 -18.12 0.26
N SER A 142 5.57 -18.31 0.86
CA SER A 142 4.74 -19.52 0.69
C SER A 142 3.80 -19.46 -0.51
N SER A 143 3.69 -18.30 -1.16
CA SER A 143 2.74 -18.03 -2.23
C SER A 143 3.47 -17.88 -3.58
N GLU A 144 2.95 -18.43 -4.67
CA GLU A 144 3.49 -18.19 -6.01
C GLU A 144 3.00 -16.86 -6.63
N VAL A 145 2.48 -15.96 -5.80
CA VAL A 145 1.71 -14.78 -6.23
C VAL A 145 2.55 -13.80 -7.05
N ILE A 146 3.79 -13.57 -6.65
CA ILE A 146 4.72 -12.68 -7.36
C ILE A 146 5.52 -13.47 -8.41
N ASP A 147 5.99 -14.67 -8.05
CA ASP A 147 6.83 -15.51 -8.90
C ASP A 147 6.09 -15.94 -10.20
N GLY A 148 4.77 -16.17 -10.13
CA GLY A 148 3.94 -16.52 -11.29
C GLY A 148 3.69 -15.38 -12.29
N MET A 149 3.91 -14.12 -11.89
CA MET A 149 3.69 -12.95 -12.77
C MET A 149 4.87 -12.69 -13.72
N PHE A 150 6.07 -13.19 -13.40
CA PHE A 150 7.24 -13.07 -14.27
C PHE A 150 7.22 -14.05 -15.46
N PHE A 151 6.28 -15.01 -15.51
CA PHE A 151 6.18 -16.02 -16.57
C PHE A 151 5.16 -15.71 -17.67
N ILE A 152 4.43 -14.59 -17.57
CA ILE A 152 3.55 -14.07 -18.62
C ILE A 152 4.17 -12.79 -19.21
N GLY A 153 5.25 -12.98 -19.96
CA GLY A 153 5.89 -11.98 -20.81
C GLY A 153 5.94 -12.45 -22.26
#